data_AF-A0A6J7VPM7-F1
#
_entry.id   AF-A0A6J7VPM7-F1
#
_cell.length_a   1.000
_cell.length_b   1.000
_cell.length_c   1.000
_cell.angle_alpha   90.00
_cell.angle_beta   90.00
_cell.angle_gamma   90.00
#
_symmetry.space_group_name_H-M   'P 1'
#
loop_
_entity.id
_entity.type
_entity.pdbx_description
1 polymer ?
#
loop_
_entity_poly.entity_id
_entity_poly.type
_entity_poly.pdbx_seq_one_letter_code
_entity_poly.pdbx_strand_id
1 'polypeptide(L)' 'MVVEGEQVVVGDVATGAEIAYEVLCRRHHMRRVTARGSRAAHTSTEPLPFTL' A
#
# COMPACT_ATOMS: atom_id res chain seq x y z
N MET A 1 -2.56 14.60 2.39
CA MET A 1 -1.99 14.62 3.75
C MET A 1 -0.95 13.53 3.79
N VAL A 2 0.29 13.91 4.05
CA VAL A 2 1.40 12.99 4.31
C VAL A 2 1.46 12.82 5.83
N VAL A 3 1.50 11.59 6.32
CA VAL A 3 1.81 11.28 7.72
C VAL A 3 3.26 10.87 7.77
N GLU A 4 4.04 11.48 8.65
CA GLU A 4 5.40 11.01 8.94
C GLU A 4 5.28 9.62 9.56
N GLY A 5 5.90 8.64 8.91
CA GLY A 5 6.06 7.29 9.45
C GLY A 5 7.25 7.23 10.40
N GLU A 6 7.37 6.14 11.15
CA GLU A 6 8.53 5.90 11.99
C GLU A 6 9.81 5.85 11.13
N GLN A 7 10.80 6.65 11.51
CA GLN A 7 12.10 6.69 10.85
C GLN A 7 12.85 5.39 11.16
N VAL A 8 12.81 4.43 10.25
CA VAL A 8 13.66 3.23 10.35
C VAL A 8 15.03 3.56 9.76
N VAL A 9 16.10 3.27 10.52
CA VAL A 9 17.48 3.51 10.10
C VAL A 9 17.77 2.78 8.78
N VAL A 10 18.48 3.44 7.85
CA VAL A 10 18.93 2.84 6.59
C VAL A 10 20.04 1.84 6.91
N GLY A 11 19.65 0.59 7.20
CA GLY A 11 20.59 -0.47 7.59
C GLY A 11 19.91 -1.74 8.14
N ASP A 12 18.75 -1.61 8.78
CA ASP A 12 17.99 -2.74 9.35
C ASP A 12 17.05 -3.42 8.34
N VAL A 13 17.43 -3.42 7.06
CA VAL A 13 16.71 -4.15 6.02
C VAL A 13 17.49 -5.42 5.70
N ALA A 14 16.96 -6.55 6.19
CA ALA A 14 17.52 -7.87 5.89
C ALA A 14 17.65 -8.06 4.38
N THR A 15 18.84 -8.47 3.93
CA THR A 15 19.10 -8.76 2.52
C THR A 15 18.17 -9.89 2.07
N GLY A 16 17.32 -9.62 1.06
CA GLY A 16 16.34 -10.57 0.54
C GLY A 16 14.90 -10.39 1.02
N ALA A 17 14.60 -9.34 1.81
CA ALA A 17 13.22 -9.00 2.12
C ALA A 17 12.46 -8.58 0.84
N GLU A 18 11.25 -9.10 0.66
CA GLU A 18 10.36 -8.71 -0.43
C GLU A 18 9.80 -7.32 -0.14
N ILE A 19 10.16 -6.34 -0.98
CA ILE A 19 9.64 -4.97 -0.89
C ILE A 19 8.43 -4.87 -1.81
N ALA A 20 7.29 -4.49 -1.23
CA ALA A 20 6.06 -4.22 -1.98
C ALA A 20 5.51 -2.85 -1.63
N TYR A 21 5.00 -2.15 -2.64
CA TYR A 21 4.30 -0.88 -2.47
C TYR A 21 2.79 -1.14 -2.40
N GLU A 22 2.10 -0.54 -1.42
CA GLU A 22 0.64 -0.56 -1.38
C GLU A 22 0.05 0.76 -1.89
N VAL A 23 -1.04 0.65 -2.65
CA VAL A 23 -1.80 1.80 -3.14
C VAL A 23 -3.20 1.76 -2.54
N LEU A 24 -3.59 2.84 -1.88
CA LEU A 24 -4.88 2.97 -1.20
C LEU A 24 -5.69 4.11 -1.80
N CYS A 25 -7.00 3.93 -1.97
CA CYS A 25 -7.88 5.04 -2.29
C CYS A 25 -7.94 6.04 -1.12
N ARG A 26 -8.32 7.29 -1.40
CA ARG A 26 -8.41 8.37 -0.38
C ARG A 26 -9.15 7.91 0.89
N ARG A 27 -10.26 7.17 0.74
CA ARG A 27 -11.08 6.69 1.87
C ARG A 27 -10.30 5.72 2.77
N HIS A 28 -9.59 4.75 2.19
CA HIS A 28 -8.86 3.74 2.97
C HIS A 28 -7.61 4.32 3.61
N HIS A 29 -6.92 5.22 2.91
CA HIS A 29 -5.81 5.98 3.48
C HIS A 29 -6.25 6.76 4.73
N MET A 30 -7.34 7.55 4.63
CA MET A 30 -7.83 8.35 5.77
C MET A 30 -8.30 7.49 6.95
N ARG A 31 -8.74 6.25 6.71
CA ARG A 31 -9.15 5.30 7.75
C ARG A 31 -8.02 4.43 8.27
N ARG A 32 -6.79 4.60 7.77
CA ARG A 32 -5.62 3.78 8.13
C ARG A 32 -5.85 2.28 7.88
N VAL A 33 -6.52 1.94 6.78
CA VAL A 33 -6.79 0.56 6.37
C VAL A 33 -5.82 0.13 5.28
N THR A 34 -5.12 -0.99 5.48
CA THR A 34 -4.12 -1.54 4.53
C THR A 34 -4.77 -2.15 3.29
N ALA A 35 -3.99 -2.41 2.24
CA ALA A 35 -4.49 -3.07 1.03
C ALA A 35 -5.09 -4.45 1.34
N ARG A 36 -4.47 -5.22 2.25
CA ARG A 36 -4.98 -6.52 2.69
C ARG A 36 -6.29 -6.40 3.47
N GLY A 37 -6.40 -5.41 4.37
CA GLY A 37 -7.64 -5.13 5.11
C GLY A 37 -8.75 -4.56 4.23
N SER A 38 -8.38 -3.81 3.18
CA SER A 38 -9.33 -3.24 2.24
C SER A 38 -9.85 -4.25 1.24
N ARG A 39 -9.09 -5.28 0.85
CA ARG A 39 -9.56 -6.38 -0.04
C ARG A 39 -10.84 -7.06 0.47
N ALA A 40 -11.10 -7.07 1.78
CA ALA A 40 -12.38 -7.55 2.33
C ALA A 40 -13.59 -6.67 1.93
N ALA A 41 -13.35 -5.43 1.49
CA ALA A 41 -14.36 -4.43 1.11
C ALA A 41 -14.13 -3.79 -0.27
N HIS A 42 -13.06 -4.15 -0.99
CA HIS A 42 -12.59 -3.45 -2.18
C HIS A 42 -12.75 -4.31 -3.43
N THR A 43 -13.95 -4.19 -4.02
CA THR A 43 -14.20 -4.49 -5.43
C THR A 43 -14.04 -3.17 -6.20
N SER A 44 -12.83 -2.87 -6.66
CA SER A 44 -12.69 -1.83 -7.70
C SER A 44 -13.10 -2.42 -9.04
N THR A 45 -13.83 -1.64 -9.83
CA THR A 45 -14.15 -1.99 -11.22
C THR A 45 -12.85 -2.17 -11.99
N GLU A 46 -12.86 -3.18 -12.87
CA GLU A 46 -11.73 -3.70 -13.65
C GLU A 46 -10.72 -2.61 -14.04
N PRO A 47 -9.43 -2.75 -13.66
CA PRO A 47 -8.41 -1.78 -14.04
C PRO A 47 -8.30 -1.73 -15.57
N LEU A 48 -8.08 -0.52 -16.10
CA LEU A 48 -7.91 -0.30 -17.54
C LEU A 48 -6.86 -1.27 -18.11
N PRO A 49 -7.10 -1.85 -19.31
CA PRO A 49 -6.25 -2.91 -19.84
C PRO A 49 -4.84 -2.39 -20.08
N PHE A 50 -3.87 -3.00 -19.40
CA PHE A 50 -2.44 -2.81 -19.66
C PHE A 50 -2.00 -3.81 -20.74
N THR A 51 -2.47 -3.64 -21.98
CA THR A 51 -1.91 -4.38 -23.13
C THR A 51 -0.89 -3.51 -23.84
N LEU A 52 0.35 -4.01 -23.94
CA LEU A 52 1.40 -3.52 -24.85
C LEU A 52 1.08 -3.88 -26.30
#